data_AF-W4Q1R6-F1
#
_entry.id   AF-W4Q1R6-F1
#
_cell.length_a   1.000
_cell.length_b   1.000
_cell.length_c   1.000
_cell.angle_alpha   90.00
_cell.angle_beta   90.00
_cell.angle_gamma   90.00
#
_symmetry.space_group_name_H-M   'P 1'
#
loop_
_entity.id
_entity.type
_entity.pdbx_description
1 polymer ?
#
loop_
_entity_poly.entity_id
_entity_poly.type
_entity_poly.pdbx_seq_one_letter_code
_entity_poly.pdbx_strand_id
1 'polypeptide(L)'
;MMLFCLLTIVTACGGPSVAIEVDPEQTRIIHEEQIDMISVFVRLENNGQIPANDLTARFLIHEPTIESAVGGSEIVFTDHEHTPEIFQVNANSSFFFAEVFSLETDVTNELLSGSFTVQIMDRQGEIIADYLIEQVTNE
;
A
#
# COMPACT_ATOMS: atom_id res chain seq x y z
N MET A 1 -25.98 54.29 -17.59
CA MET A 1 -26.16 52.99 -18.27
C MET A 1 -24.92 52.16 -17.97
N MET A 2 -24.59 51.89 -16.71
CA MET A 2 -25.18 50.92 -15.77
C MET A 2 -25.22 49.48 -16.32
N LEU A 3 -24.19 48.73 -15.90
CA LEU A 3 -24.25 47.35 -15.41
C LEU A 3 -24.55 46.24 -16.42
N PHE A 4 -23.49 45.53 -16.82
CA PHE A 4 -23.57 44.11 -17.17
C PHE A 4 -22.29 43.38 -16.74
N CYS A 5 -22.05 43.33 -15.43
CA CYS A 5 -21.18 42.33 -14.81
C CYS A 5 -22.08 41.17 -14.36
N LEU A 6 -22.27 40.17 -15.23
CA LEU A 6 -22.85 38.88 -14.86
C LEU A 6 -21.69 37.86 -14.90
N LEU A 7 -21.06 37.60 -13.75
CA LEU A 7 -21.33 36.40 -12.94
C LEU A 7 -20.98 35.09 -13.64
N THR A 8 -19.69 34.90 -13.92
CA THR A 8 -19.07 33.57 -13.96
C THR A 8 -18.53 33.24 -12.57
N ILE A 9 -19.42 32.90 -11.62
CA ILE A 9 -18.98 32.24 -10.39
C ILE A 9 -18.63 30.81 -10.77
N VAL A 10 -17.33 30.56 -10.78
CA VAL A 10 -16.66 29.29 -10.90
C VAL A 10 -17.18 28.34 -9.81
N THR A 11 -18.15 27.49 -10.13
CA THR A 11 -18.49 26.32 -9.31
C THR A 11 -17.49 25.21 -9.60
N ALA A 12 -16.22 25.44 -9.29
CA ALA A 12 -15.21 24.40 -9.17
C ALA A 12 -14.81 24.32 -7.69
N CYS A 13 -15.77 24.00 -6.83
CA CYS A 13 -15.47 23.43 -5.53
C CYS A 13 -15.49 21.92 -5.74
N GLY A 14 -14.33 21.34 -6.00
CA GLY A 14 -14.12 19.91 -5.81
C GLY A 14 -14.55 19.57 -4.39
N GLY A 15 -15.50 18.65 -4.26
CA GLY A 15 -15.97 18.20 -2.96
C GLY A 15 -14.84 17.52 -2.18
N PRO A 16 -15.12 17.13 -0.92
CA PRO A 16 -14.15 16.38 -0.12
C PRO A 16 -13.70 15.14 -0.89
N SER A 17 -12.39 14.94 -1.00
CA SER A 17 -11.78 13.81 -1.70
C SER A 17 -11.01 12.92 -0.72
N VAL A 18 -10.95 11.63 -1.05
CA VAL A 18 -9.97 10.68 -0.51
C VAL A 18 -8.66 10.87 -1.29
N ALA A 19 -7.52 10.81 -0.61
CA ALA A 19 -6.21 10.80 -1.25
C ALA A 19 -5.30 9.85 -0.46
N ILE A 20 -5.31 8.58 -0.86
CA ILE A 20 -4.48 7.53 -0.26
C ILE A 20 -3.18 7.43 -1.03
N GLU A 21 -2.08 7.52 -0.32
CA GLU A 21 -0.72 7.42 -0.87
C GLU A 21 0.10 6.46 0.01
N VAL A 22 1.00 5.70 -0.61
CA VAL A 22 1.99 4.90 0.12
C VAL A 22 3.15 5.83 0.46
N ASP A 23 3.58 5.83 1.72
CA ASP A 23 4.76 6.59 2.18
C ASP A 23 6.04 5.81 1.83
N PRO A 24 6.82 6.26 0.83
CA PRO A 24 8.00 5.54 0.36
C PRO A 24 9.18 5.61 1.35
N GLU A 25 9.19 6.58 2.27
CA GLU A 25 10.30 6.72 3.22
C GLU A 25 10.19 5.74 4.40
N GLN A 26 8.98 5.23 4.64
CA GLN A 26 8.68 4.33 5.74
C GLN A 26 8.32 2.92 5.27
N THR A 27 7.94 2.76 4.00
CA THR A 27 7.62 1.47 3.38
C THR A 27 8.90 0.77 2.92
N ARG A 28 9.15 -0.44 3.44
CA ARG A 28 10.40 -1.18 3.21
C ARG A 28 10.26 -2.67 3.45
N ILE A 29 11.20 -3.44 2.94
CA ILE A 29 11.41 -4.85 3.27
C ILE A 29 12.52 -4.92 4.32
N ILE A 30 12.28 -5.62 5.43
CA ILE A 30 13.33 -6.02 6.37
C ILE A 30 13.70 -7.46 6.06
N HIS A 31 14.99 -7.72 5.86
CA HIS A 31 15.53 -9.05 5.60
C HIS A 31 16.34 -9.52 6.81
N GLU A 32 15.87 -10.60 7.44
CA GLU A 32 16.53 -11.25 8.56
C GLU A 32 17.23 -12.53 8.10
N GLU A 33 18.47 -12.38 7.65
CA GLU A 33 19.31 -13.44 7.07
C GLU A 33 19.60 -14.60 8.05
N GLN A 34 19.50 -14.37 9.37
CA GLN A 34 19.84 -15.39 10.37
C GLN A 34 18.76 -16.48 10.52
N ILE A 35 17.53 -16.15 10.14
CA ILE A 35 16.35 -16.97 10.35
C ILE A 35 15.52 -17.12 9.06
N ASP A 36 16.11 -16.74 7.93
CA ASP A 36 15.53 -16.81 6.60
C ASP A 36 14.11 -16.24 6.56
N MET A 37 13.94 -14.99 7.03
CA MET A 37 12.65 -14.32 7.02
C MET A 37 12.73 -12.94 6.39
N ILE A 38 11.62 -12.51 5.79
CA ILE A 38 11.40 -11.13 5.42
C ILE A 38 10.15 -10.59 6.09
N SER A 39 10.19 -9.31 6.42
CA SER A 39 9.02 -8.56 6.87
C SER A 39 8.78 -7.40 5.90
N VAL A 40 7.61 -7.36 5.28
CA VAL A 40 7.22 -6.30 4.36
C VAL A 40 6.40 -5.27 5.15
N PHE A 41 6.98 -4.09 5.35
CA PHE A 41 6.36 -3.00 6.10
C PHE A 41 5.78 -1.96 5.15
N VAL A 42 4.53 -1.60 5.35
CA VAL A 42 3.83 -0.61 4.53
C VAL A 42 3.23 0.47 5.43
N ARG A 43 3.48 1.72 5.05
CA ARG A 43 2.80 2.88 5.63
C ARG A 43 1.98 3.58 4.56
N LEU A 44 0.72 3.85 4.90
CA LEU A 44 -0.21 4.60 4.09
C LEU A 44 -0.51 5.94 4.75
N GLU A 45 -0.71 6.97 3.94
CA GLU A 45 -1.19 8.27 4.38
C GLU A 45 -2.48 8.64 3.65
N ASN A 46 -3.46 9.14 4.40
CA ASN A 46 -4.64 9.76 3.81
C ASN A 46 -4.49 11.28 3.90
N ASN A 47 -4.01 11.88 2.82
CA ASN A 47 -3.87 13.33 2.66
C ASN A 47 -5.21 13.99 2.23
N GLY A 48 -6.29 13.21 2.19
CA GLY A 48 -7.64 13.65 1.84
C GLY A 48 -8.36 14.35 2.99
N GLN A 49 -9.52 14.92 2.65
CA GLN A 49 -10.39 15.65 3.59
C GLN A 49 -11.39 14.73 4.31
N ILE A 50 -11.56 13.50 3.82
CA ILE A 50 -12.49 12.50 4.36
C ILE A 50 -11.79 11.17 4.61
N PRO A 51 -12.30 10.35 5.54
CA PRO A 51 -11.79 9.00 5.76
C PRO A 51 -11.91 8.14 4.49
N ALA A 52 -10.91 7.31 4.26
CA ALA A 52 -10.98 6.20 3.32
C ALA A 52 -11.41 4.95 4.09
N ASN A 53 -12.55 4.38 3.72
CA ASN A 53 -13.14 3.22 4.39
C ASN A 53 -13.16 2.02 3.46
N ASP A 54 -13.42 0.85 4.04
CA ASP A 54 -13.58 -0.41 3.30
C ASP A 54 -12.37 -0.72 2.40
N LEU A 55 -11.16 -0.41 2.88
CA LEU A 55 -9.92 -0.65 2.15
C LEU A 55 -9.43 -2.08 2.38
N THR A 56 -8.78 -2.62 1.37
CA THR A 56 -8.06 -3.90 1.43
C THR A 56 -6.68 -3.74 0.82
N ALA A 57 -5.77 -4.67 1.12
CA ALA A 57 -4.42 -4.64 0.59
C ALA A 57 -4.02 -6.02 0.04
N ARG A 58 -3.15 -6.00 -0.96
CA ARG A 58 -2.45 -7.19 -1.44
C ARG A 58 -1.03 -6.85 -1.84
N PHE A 59 -0.20 -7.87 -1.87
CA PHE A 59 1.15 -7.86 -2.40
C PHE A 59 1.19 -8.63 -3.70
N LEU A 60 1.73 -8.01 -4.75
CA LEU A 60 2.13 -8.68 -5.97
C LEU A 60 3.64 -8.93 -5.88
N ILE A 61 4.05 -10.17 -6.12
CA ILE A 61 5.45 -10.56 -6.15
C ILE A 61 5.86 -10.76 -7.60
N HIS A 62 6.98 -10.16 -8.01
CA HIS A 62 7.45 -10.14 -9.40
C HIS A 62 8.68 -11.01 -9.65
N GLU A 63 9.32 -11.49 -8.58
CA GLU A 63 10.54 -12.28 -8.65
C GLU A 63 10.24 -13.77 -8.41
N PRO A 64 10.40 -14.65 -9.41
CA PRO A 64 9.96 -16.05 -9.34
C PRO A 64 10.53 -16.86 -8.16
N THR A 65 11.77 -16.56 -7.76
CA THR A 65 12.42 -17.20 -6.60
C THR A 65 11.68 -16.84 -5.31
N ILE A 66 11.25 -15.58 -5.20
CA ILE A 66 10.52 -15.08 -4.03
C ILE A 66 9.09 -15.60 -4.08
N GLU A 67 8.42 -15.55 -5.24
CA GLU A 67 7.07 -16.12 -5.41
C GLU A 67 6.98 -17.56 -4.91
N SER A 68 7.98 -18.38 -5.26
CA SER A 68 8.06 -19.77 -4.86
C SER A 68 8.24 -19.92 -3.34
N ALA A 69 9.02 -19.03 -2.73
CA ALA A 69 9.30 -19.05 -1.29
C ALA A 69 8.10 -18.58 -0.45
N VAL A 70 7.39 -17.54 -0.90
CA VAL A 70 6.26 -16.96 -0.16
C VAL A 70 4.92 -17.65 -0.46
N GLY A 71 4.90 -18.60 -1.40
CA GLY A 71 3.74 -19.45 -1.68
C GLY A 71 2.79 -18.94 -2.77
N GLY A 72 3.20 -17.95 -3.58
CA GLY A 72 2.43 -17.44 -4.70
C GLY A 72 2.94 -16.11 -5.24
N SER A 73 2.38 -15.69 -6.38
CA SER A 73 2.64 -14.37 -6.99
C SER A 73 1.75 -13.25 -6.46
N GLU A 74 0.72 -13.60 -5.70
CA GLU A 74 -0.23 -12.68 -5.09
C GLU A 74 -0.54 -13.15 -3.66
N ILE A 75 -0.38 -12.24 -2.70
CA ILE A 75 -0.72 -12.48 -1.29
C ILE A 75 -1.66 -11.38 -0.83
N VAL A 76 -2.85 -11.77 -0.36
CA VAL A 76 -3.82 -10.83 0.20
C VAL A 76 -3.48 -10.58 1.66
N PHE A 77 -3.58 -9.32 2.11
CA PHE A 77 -3.49 -8.99 3.53
C PHE A 77 -4.75 -9.49 4.25
N THR A 78 -4.59 -10.42 5.19
CA THR A 78 -5.71 -11.13 5.81
C THR A 78 -5.71 -11.02 7.32
N ASP A 79 -6.89 -11.20 7.91
CA ASP A 79 -7.07 -11.35 9.34
C ASP A 79 -6.63 -12.74 9.83
N HIS A 80 -6.74 -12.95 11.14
CA HIS A 80 -6.47 -14.24 11.80
C HIS A 80 -7.35 -15.42 11.31
N GLU A 81 -8.47 -15.15 10.64
CA GLU A 81 -9.35 -16.15 10.04
C GLU A 81 -9.04 -16.40 8.55
N HIS A 82 -7.99 -15.78 8.01
CA HIS A 82 -7.60 -15.81 6.59
C HIS A 82 -8.64 -15.16 5.67
N THR A 83 -9.41 -14.20 6.19
CA THR A 83 -10.31 -13.36 5.41
C THR A 83 -9.58 -12.05 5.06
N PRO A 84 -9.79 -11.43 3.88
CA PRO A 84 -9.19 -10.13 3.58
C PRO A 84 -9.45 -9.12 4.70
N GLU A 85 -8.38 -8.57 5.29
CA GLU A 85 -8.49 -7.60 6.38
C GLU A 85 -9.02 -6.29 5.80
N ILE A 86 -10.15 -5.83 6.33
CA ILE A 86 -10.76 -4.57 5.94
C ILE A 86 -10.34 -3.49 6.92
N PHE A 87 -9.72 -2.43 6.42
CA PHE A 87 -9.25 -1.33 7.25
C PHE A 87 -9.76 0.04 6.75
N GLN A 88 -9.54 1.06 7.57
CA GLN A 88 -9.86 2.45 7.28
C GLN A 88 -8.69 3.37 7.62
N VAL A 89 -8.55 4.47 6.89
CA VAL A 89 -7.57 5.52 7.17
C VAL A 89 -8.29 6.85 7.32
N ASN A 90 -8.28 7.41 8.54
CA ASN A 90 -8.90 8.71 8.82
C ASN A 90 -8.26 9.83 7.99
N ALA A 91 -9.00 10.91 7.75
CA ALA A 91 -8.48 12.09 7.09
C ALA A 91 -7.26 12.67 7.84
N ASN A 92 -6.20 13.03 7.10
CA ASN A 92 -4.93 13.53 7.64
C ASN A 92 -4.30 12.58 8.68
N SER A 93 -4.42 11.28 8.46
CA SER A 93 -3.86 10.24 9.34
C SER A 93 -3.07 9.23 8.53
N SER A 94 -2.19 8.51 9.21
CA SER A 94 -1.49 7.36 8.66
C SER A 94 -2.10 6.04 9.14
N PHE A 95 -1.89 4.99 8.36
CA PHE A 95 -2.13 3.60 8.74
C PHE A 95 -0.88 2.77 8.42
N PHE A 96 -0.66 1.72 9.20
CA PHE A 96 0.52 0.88 9.06
C PHE A 96 0.12 -0.59 9.20
N PHE A 97 0.70 -1.41 8.35
CA PHE A 97 0.60 -2.86 8.42
C PHE A 97 1.91 -3.51 7.98
N ALA A 98 2.08 -4.75 8.41
CA ALA A 98 3.24 -5.54 8.07
C ALA A 98 2.84 -6.99 7.86
N GLU A 99 3.52 -7.66 6.93
CA GLU A 99 3.42 -9.10 6.73
C GLU A 99 4.80 -9.74 6.84
N VAL A 100 4.83 -10.95 7.38
CA VAL A 100 6.07 -11.70 7.61
C VAL A 100 6.03 -12.99 6.78
N PHE A 101 7.10 -13.23 6.02
CA PHE A 101 7.24 -14.41 5.18
C PHE A 101 8.49 -15.17 5.56
N SER A 102 8.36 -16.49 5.69
CA SER A 102 9.51 -17.38 5.72
C SER A 102 10.05 -17.51 4.30
N LEU A 103 11.36 -17.36 4.16
CA LEU A 103 12.09 -17.68 2.96
C LEU A 103 12.61 -19.12 3.11
N GLU A 104 12.19 -20.03 2.23
CA GLU A 104 12.74 -21.40 2.20
C GLU A 104 13.97 -21.50 1.27
N THR A 105 14.62 -20.37 0.99
CA THR A 105 15.73 -20.24 0.04
C THR A 105 16.60 -19.04 0.40
N ASP A 106 17.88 -19.09 0.04
CA ASP A 106 18.76 -17.92 0.12
C ASP A 106 18.26 -16.84 -0.86
N VAL A 107 17.95 -15.66 -0.35
CA VAL A 107 17.57 -14.47 -1.14
C VAL A 107 18.54 -13.34 -0.80
N THR A 108 18.89 -12.50 -1.78
CA THR A 108 19.73 -11.33 -1.53
C THR A 108 18.90 -10.05 -1.52
N ASN A 109 19.43 -8.99 -0.93
CA ASN A 109 18.76 -7.69 -0.91
C ASN A 109 18.53 -7.12 -2.31
N GLU A 110 19.43 -7.42 -3.25
CA GLU A 110 19.28 -7.01 -4.66
C GLU A 110 18.09 -7.70 -5.32
N LEU A 111 17.80 -8.95 -4.95
CA LEU A 111 16.61 -9.67 -5.41
C LEU A 111 15.35 -9.16 -4.71
N LEU A 112 15.43 -8.80 -3.43
CA LEU A 112 14.28 -8.28 -2.68
C LEU A 112 13.86 -6.89 -3.15
N SER A 113 14.82 -6.03 -3.48
CA SER A 113 14.57 -4.67 -3.96
C SER A 113 13.73 -4.68 -5.24
N GLY A 114 12.52 -4.15 -5.17
CA GLY A 114 11.61 -4.10 -6.31
C GLY A 114 10.90 -5.43 -6.61
N SER A 115 10.96 -6.41 -5.70
CA SER A 115 10.24 -7.68 -5.87
C SER A 115 8.78 -7.63 -5.44
N PHE A 116 8.42 -6.70 -4.55
CA PHE A 116 7.05 -6.55 -4.05
C PHE A 116 6.42 -5.25 -4.55
N THR A 117 5.19 -5.34 -5.05
CA THR A 117 4.29 -4.19 -5.17
C THR A 117 3.15 -4.34 -4.19
N VAL A 118 2.96 -3.35 -3.32
CA VAL A 118 1.74 -3.25 -2.52
C VAL A 118 0.66 -2.56 -3.35
N GLN A 119 -0.56 -3.10 -3.32
CA GLN A 119 -1.74 -2.48 -3.90
C GLN A 119 -2.81 -2.31 -2.84
N ILE A 120 -3.34 -1.09 -2.75
CA ILE A 120 -4.48 -0.75 -1.91
C ILE A 120 -5.71 -0.64 -2.79
N MET A 121 -6.76 -1.35 -2.41
CA MET A 121 -8.00 -1.44 -3.17
C MET A 121 -9.16 -0.92 -2.34
N ASP A 122 -10.12 -0.28 -3.01
CA ASP A 122 -11.39 0.08 -2.40
C ASP A 122 -12.38 -1.11 -2.38
N ARG A 123 -13.58 -0.86 -1.87
CA ARG A 123 -14.66 -1.85 -1.80
C ARG A 123 -15.10 -2.40 -3.17
N GLN A 124 -14.90 -1.66 -4.25
CA GLN A 124 -15.22 -2.12 -5.60
C GLN A 124 -14.10 -3.00 -6.18
N GLY A 125 -12.97 -3.09 -5.50
CA GLY A 125 -11.76 -3.76 -5.98
C GLY A 125 -10.93 -2.87 -6.90
N GLU A 126 -11.22 -1.57 -6.97
CA GLU A 126 -10.42 -0.63 -7.76
C GLU A 126 -9.14 -0.28 -7.01
N ILE A 127 -8.02 -0.26 -7.73
CA ILE A 127 -6.72 0.10 -7.18
C ILE A 127 -6.71 1.62 -6.98
N ILE A 128 -6.58 2.05 -5.72
CA ILE A 128 -6.54 3.47 -5.36
C ILE A 128 -5.13 3.96 -5.02
N ALA A 129 -4.22 3.05 -4.71
CA ALA A 129 -2.80 3.32 -4.55
C ALA A 129 -1.99 2.05 -4.84
N ASP A 130 -0.82 2.20 -5.46
CA ASP A 130 0.13 1.14 -5.69
C ASP A 130 1.56 1.66 -5.49
N TYR A 131 2.46 0.77 -5.04
CA TYR A 131 3.86 1.14 -4.82
C TYR A 131 4.79 -0.06 -4.93
N LEU A 132 5.82 0.07 -5.77
CA LEU A 132 6.92 -0.86 -5.87
C LEU A 132 7.90 -0.61 -4.72
N ILE A 133 8.12 -1.60 -3.87
CA ILE A 133 8.95 -1.46 -2.67
C ILE A 133 10.41 -1.67 -3.06
N GLU A 134 11.17 -0.58 -3.15
CA GLU A 134 12.59 -0.60 -3.50
C GLU A 134 13.52 -0.63 -2.27
N GLN A 135 13.03 -0.16 -1.12
CA GLN A 135 13.85 -0.06 0.07
C GLN A 135 13.95 -1.42 0.79
N VAL A 136 15.19 -1.89 0.97
CA VAL A 136 15.52 -3.10 1.74
C VAL A 136 16.51 -2.75 2.85
N THR A 137 16.26 -3.26 4.06
CA THR A 137 17.16 -3.10 5.22
C THR A 137 17.43 -4.46 5.87
N ASN A 138 18.63 -4.62 6.44
CA ASN A 138 18.99 -5.83 7.18
C ASN A 138 18.87 -5.60 8.68
N GLU A 139 18.38 -6.61 9.39
CA GLU A 139 18.40 -6.70 10.85
C GLU A 139 19.12 -7.98 11.32
#